data_AF-A0A8T4IG60-F1
#
_entry.id   AF-A0A8T4IG60-F1
#
_cell.length_a   1.000
_cell.length_b   1.000
_cell.length_c   1.000
_cell.angle_alpha   90.00
_cell.angle_beta   90.00
_cell.angle_gamma   90.00
#
_symmetry.space_group_name_H-M   'P 1'
#
loop_
_entity.id
_entity.type
_entity.pdbx_description
1 polymer ?
#
loop_
_entity_poly.entity_id
_entity_poly.type
_entity_poly.pdbx_seq_one_letter_code
_entity_poly.pdbx_strand_id
1 'polypeptide(L)' 'MTDQHEYWAKRVQQERDSADRASDAAVRRIHIELAERYSALMGEESVRVAIPARN' A
#
# COMPACT_ATOMS: atom_id res chain seq x y z
N MET A 1 11.98 9.15 6.73
CA MET A 1 11.59 7.72 6.65
C MET A 1 10.15 7.48 7.11
N THR A 2 9.55 8.37 7.90
CA THR A 2 8.13 8.33 8.28
C THR A 2 7.18 8.72 7.14
N ASP A 3 7.58 9.67 6.28
CA ASP A 3 6.69 10.19 5.22
C ASP A 3 6.26 9.15 4.19
N GLN A 4 7.15 8.20 3.85
CA GLN A 4 6.89 7.20 2.81
C GLN A 4 5.97 6.08 3.32
N HIS A 5 6.21 5.58 4.53
CA HIS A 5 5.33 4.60 5.16
C HIS A 5 3.93 5.19 5.44
N GLU A 6 3.85 6.43 5.93
CA GLU A 6 2.58 7.12 6.11
C GLU A 6 1.86 7.40 4.77
N TYR A 7 2.62 7.72 3.72
CA TYR A 7 2.07 7.87 2.38
C TYR A 7 1.43 6.57 1.91
N TRP A 8 2.13 5.45 2.00
CA TRP A 8 1.58 4.14 1.61
C TRP A 8 0.37 3.76 2.45
N ALA A 9 0.39 3.98 3.77
CA ALA A 9 -0.75 3.70 4.64
C ALA A 9 -1.99 4.52 4.24
N LYS A 10 -1.82 5.83 3.94
CA LYS A 10 -2.90 6.68 3.44
C LYS A 10 -3.45 6.18 2.10
N ARG A 11 -2.57 5.76 1.19
CA ARG A 11 -2.98 5.21 -0.12
C ARG A 11 -3.75 3.91 0.04
N VAL A 12 -3.32 2.99 0.91
CA VAL A 12 -4.05 1.74 1.20
C VAL A 12 -5.47 2.04 1.65
N GLN A 13 -5.66 2.97 2.58
CA GLN A 13 -7.00 3.31 3.06
C GLN A 13 -7.86 3.95 1.96
N GLN A 14 -7.28 4.85 1.14
CA GLN A 14 -7.99 5.47 0.02
C GLN A 14 -8.44 4.45 -1.03
N GLU A 15 -7.60 3.47 -1.36
CA GLU A 15 -7.95 2.44 -2.34
C GLU A 15 -9.04 1.51 -1.79
N ARG A 16 -9.00 1.17 -0.48
CA ARG A 16 -10.08 0.40 0.17
C ARG A 16 -11.41 1.16 0.15
N ASP A 17 -11.40 2.45 0.52
CA ASP A 17 -12.60 3.28 0.49
C ASP A 17 -13.15 3.43 -0.94
N SER A 18 -12.27 3.50 -1.94
CA SER A 18 -12.64 3.56 -3.36
C SER A 18 -13.24 2.23 -3.84
N ALA A 19 -12.69 1.10 -3.41
CA ALA A 19 -13.22 -0.23 -3.70
C ALA A 19 -14.64 -0.42 -3.13
N ASP A 20 -14.88 0.03 -1.90
CA ASP A 20 -16.18 -0.07 -1.24
C ASP A 20 -17.25 0.79 -1.94
N ARG A 21 -16.85 1.93 -2.52
CA ARG A 21 -17.76 2.84 -3.26
C ARG A 21 -17.94 2.44 -4.73
N ALA A 22 -17.09 1.56 -5.27
CA ALA A 22 -17.13 1.18 -6.66
C ALA A 22 -18.30 0.21 -6.96
N SER A 23 -19.22 0.67 -7.80
CA SER A 23 -20.33 -0.14 -8.32
C SER A 23 -19.87 -1.15 -9.39
N ASP A 24 -18.85 -0.79 -10.16
CA ASP A 24 -18.25 -1.66 -11.18
C ASP A 24 -17.30 -2.69 -10.54
N ALA A 25 -17.51 -3.96 -10.88
CA ALA A 25 -16.74 -5.08 -10.32
C ALA A 25 -15.27 -5.09 -10.77
N ALA A 26 -14.97 -4.65 -11.99
CA ALA A 26 -13.60 -4.54 -12.48
C ALA A 26 -12.88 -3.37 -11.81
N VAL A 27 -13.56 -2.23 -11.65
CA VAL A 27 -13.01 -1.06 -10.92
C VAL A 27 -12.74 -1.41 -9.46
N ARG A 28 -13.68 -2.07 -8.78
CA ARG A 28 -13.49 -2.55 -7.41
C ARG A 28 -12.28 -3.48 -7.29
N ARG A 29 -12.12 -4.41 -8.23
CA ARG A 29 -10.97 -5.33 -8.26
C ARG A 29 -9.65 -4.58 -8.39
N ILE A 30 -9.57 -3.59 -9.27
CA ILE A 30 -8.35 -2.78 -9.45
C ILE A 30 -7.97 -2.07 -8.15
N HIS A 31 -8.94 -1.46 -7.47
CA HIS A 31 -8.68 -0.80 -6.18
C HIS A 31 -8.19 -1.77 -5.10
N ILE A 32 -8.74 -2.99 -5.04
CA ILE A 32 -8.26 -4.04 -4.13
C ILE A 32 -6.80 -4.42 -4.45
N GLU A 33 -6.49 -4.67 -5.73
CA GLU A 33 -5.13 -5.03 -6.17
C GLU A 33 -4.13 -3.89 -5.86
N LEU A 34 -4.54 -2.63 -5.99
CA LEU A 34 -3.71 -1.47 -5.62
C LEU A 34 -3.48 -1.39 -4.11
N ALA A 35 -4.50 -1.62 -3.29
CA ALA A 35 -4.38 -1.63 -1.83
C ALA A 35 -3.40 -2.73 -1.36
N GLU A 36 -3.43 -3.90 -1.99
CA GLU A 36 -2.49 -5.00 -1.71
C GLU A 36 -1.04 -4.61 -2.09
N ARG A 37 -0.84 -4.01 -3.26
CA ARG A 37 0.49 -3.54 -3.71
C ARG A 37 1.08 -2.50 -2.77
N TYR A 38 0.31 -1.50 -2.36
CA TYR A 38 0.79 -0.49 -1.41
C TYR A 38 1.10 -1.11 -0.04
N SER A 39 0.31 -2.11 0.39
CA SER A 39 0.59 -2.85 1.63
C SER A 39 1.89 -3.65 1.56
N ALA A 40 2.18 -4.27 0.42
CA ALA A 40 3.44 -4.98 0.18
C ALA A 40 4.65 -4.02 0.20
N LEU A 41 4.53 -2.84 -0.43
CA LEU A 41 5.58 -1.82 -0.42
C LEU A 41 5.92 -1.34 1.00
N MET A 42 4.93 -1.22 1.90
CA MET A 42 5.20 -0.92 3.32
C MET A 42 6.03 -2.01 4.01
N GLY A 43 5.74 -3.28 3.71
CA GLY A 43 6.47 -4.42 4.24
C GLY A 43 7.90 -4.50 3.70
N GLU A 44 8.08 -4.34 2.39
CA GLU A 44 9.41 -4.35 1.76
C GLU A 44 10.28 -3.18 2.23
N GLU A 45 9.71 -1.99 2.39
CA GLU A 45 10.43 -0.85 2.92
C GLU A 45 10.86 -1.08 4.38
N SER A 46 9.99 -1.67 5.20
CA SER A 46 10.35 -2.07 6.56
C SER A 46 11.52 -3.06 6.59
N VAL A 47 11.57 -4.00 5.64
CA VAL A 47 12.67 -4.97 5.51
C VAL A 47 13.97 -4.30 5.05
N ARG A 48 13.93 -3.37 4.09
CA ARG A 48 15.13 -2.64 3.63
C ARG A 48 15.78 -1.80 4.73
N VAL A 49 14.97 -1.23 5.62
CA VAL A 49 15.44 -0.46 6.77
C VAL A 49 16.06 -1.34 7.85
N ALA A 50 15.55 -2.57 8.00
CA ALA A 50 16.01 -3.50 9.03
C ALA A 50 17.34 -4.21 8.70
N ILE A 51 17.84 -4.12 7.46
CA ILE A 51 19.14 -4.67 7.09
C ILE A 51 20.20 -3.56 7.22
N PRO A 52 21.00 -3.52 8.30
CA PRO A 52 22.16 -2.64 8.34
C PRO A 52 23.13 -3.08 7.25
N ALA A 53 23.57 -2.13 6.42
CA ALA A 53 24.64 -2.34 5.45
C ALA A 53 25.85 -2.91 6.18
N ARG A 54 26.11 -4.21 5.95
CA ARG A 54 27.24 -4.89 6.56
C ARG A 54 28.48 -4.49 5.75
N ASN A 55 29.36 -3.77 6.44
CA ASN A 55 30.61 -3.17 5.99
C ASN A 55 31.52 -4.12 5.21
#